data_AF-A0A0D2ZQ75-F1
#
_entry.id   AF-A0A0D2ZQ75-F1
#
_cell.length_a   1.000
_cell.length_b   1.000
_cell.length_c   1.000
_cell.angle_alpha   90.00
_cell.angle_beta   90.00
_cell.angle_gamma   90.00
#
_symmetry.space_group_name_H-M   'P 1'
#
loop_
_entity.id
_entity.type
_entity.pdbx_description
1 polymer ?
#
loop_
_entity_poly.entity_id
_entity_poly.type
_entity_poly.pdbx_seq_one_letter_code
_entity_poly.pdbx_strand_id
1 'polypeptide(L)' 'MKTLRWNCRGIGSDLTVRHLKEMCQRHRPGLVFLTETKNRRLLLQNIHADLGFDQLFTVDLLGLSGG' A
#
# COMPACT_ATOMS: atom_id res chain seq x y z
N MET A 1 14.79 -12.81 -0.46
CA MET A 1 13.86 -11.72 -0.08
C MET A 1 12.75 -11.65 -1.11
N LYS A 2 11.48 -11.68 -0.70
CA LYS A 2 10.33 -11.59 -1.63
C LYS A 2 9.83 -10.15 -1.72
N THR A 3 9.46 -9.71 -2.91
CA THR A 3 8.94 -8.37 -3.14
C THR A 3 7.53 -8.46 -3.71
N LEU A 4 6.61 -7.69 -3.14
CA LEU A 4 5.25 -7.54 -3.67
C LEU A 4 5.13 -6.17 -4.33
N ARG A 5 4.78 -6.15 -5.61
CA ARG A 5 4.49 -4.92 -6.34
C ARG A 5 3.03 -4.92 -6.75
N TRP A 6 2.30 -3.86 -6.37
CA TRP A 6 0.90 -3.72 -6.73
C TRP A 6 0.57 -2.30 -7.19
N ASN A 7 0.00 -2.21 -8.39
CA ASN A 7 -0.71 -1.02 -8.82
C ASN A 7 -2.15 -1.08 -8.26
N CYS A 8 -2.39 -0.35 -7.17
CA CYS A 8 -3.67 -0.39 -6.47
C CYS A 8 -4.78 0.35 -7.22
N ARG A 9 -4.44 1.38 -8.01
CA ARG A 9 -5.39 2.31 -8.67
C ARG A 9 -6.42 2.95 -7.72
N GLY A 10 -6.17 2.92 -6.42
CA GLY A 10 -7.05 3.36 -5.34
C GLY A 10 -7.06 2.38 -4.17
N ILE A 11 -6.41 2.74 -3.06
CA ILE A 11 -6.34 1.88 -1.85
C ILE A 11 -7.45 2.18 -0.82
N GLY A 12 -8.38 3.07 -1.14
CA GLY A 12 -9.36 3.62 -0.19
C GLY A 12 -10.54 2.71 0.13
N SER A 13 -10.65 1.55 -0.51
CA SER A 13 -11.72 0.59 -0.21
C SER A 13 -11.25 -0.44 0.81
N ASP A 14 -12.11 -0.80 1.76
CA ASP A 14 -11.84 -1.84 2.76
C ASP A 14 -11.47 -3.18 2.12
N LEU A 15 -12.07 -3.49 0.95
CA LEU A 15 -11.75 -4.69 0.19
C LEU A 15 -10.31 -4.66 -0.32
N THR A 16 -9.84 -3.52 -0.82
CA THR A 16 -8.45 -3.37 -1.28
C THR A 16 -7.46 -3.57 -0.13
N VAL A 17 -7.77 -3.03 1.06
CA VAL A 17 -6.93 -3.18 2.25
C VAL A 17 -6.89 -4.64 2.72
N ARG A 18 -8.04 -5.32 2.76
CA ARG A 18 -8.10 -6.75 3.11
C ARG A 18 -7.30 -7.60 2.14
N HIS A 19 -7.44 -7.36 0.84
CA HIS A 19 -6.68 -8.07 -0.19
C HIS A 19 -5.18 -7.83 -0.03
N LEU A 20 -4.74 -6.60 0.31
CA LEU A 20 -3.33 -6.33 0.62
C LEU A 20 -2.83 -7.19 1.79
N LYS A 21 -3.60 -7.24 2.88
CA LYS A 21 -3.24 -8.01 4.08
C LYS A 21 -3.13 -9.50 3.76
N GLU A 22 -4.09 -10.05 3.02
CA GLU A 22 -4.08 -11.45 2.59
C GLU A 22 -2.83 -11.77 1.75
N MET A 23 -2.48 -10.91 0.78
CA MET A 23 -1.26 -11.10 -0.01
C MET A 23 0.00 -11.02 0.86
N CYS A 24 0.06 -10.09 1.81
CA CYS A 24 1.20 -9.96 2.73
C CYS A 24 1.32 -11.19 3.63
N GLN A 25 0.21 -11.72 4.15
CA GLN A 25 0.19 -12.93 4.96
C GLN A 25 0.60 -14.17 4.17
N ARG A 26 0.08 -14.30 2.93
CA ARG A 26 0.34 -15.46 2.06
C ARG A 26 1.78 -15.50 1.56
N HIS A 27 2.31 -14.36 1.13
CA HIS A 27 3.61 -14.29 0.47
C HIS A 27 4.75 -13.93 1.42
N ARG A 28 4.45 -13.31 2.57
CA ARG A 28 5.42 -12.73 3.53
C ARG A 28 6.53 -11.95 2.81
N PRO A 29 6.18 -10.90 2.04
CA PRO A 29 7.17 -10.10 1.35
C PRO A 29 8.02 -9.32 2.37
N GLY A 30 9.31 -9.16 2.07
CA GLY A 30 10.18 -8.25 2.82
C GLY A 30 10.06 -6.79 2.35
N LEU A 31 9.47 -6.56 1.17
CA LEU A 31 9.23 -5.24 0.60
C LEU A 31 7.90 -5.21 -0.15
N VAL A 32 7.10 -4.19 0.12
CA VAL A 32 5.81 -3.94 -0.56
C VAL A 32 5.88 -2.59 -1.28
N PHE A 33 5.65 -2.60 -2.58
CA PHE A 33 5.61 -1.40 -3.41
C PHE A 33 4.20 -1.17 -3.93
N LEU A 34 3.60 -0.04 -3.53
CA LEU A 34 2.24 0.34 -3.92
C LEU A 34 2.29 1.58 -4.81
N THR A 35 1.53 1.55 -5.91
CA THR A 35 1.42 2.66 -6.87
C THR A 35 -0.04 3.03 -7.13
N GLU A 36 -0.25 4.27 -7.55
CA GLU A 36 -1.58 4.85 -7.80
C GLU A 36 -2.55 4.62 -6.62
N THR A 37 -2.09 4.82 -5.38
CA THR A 37 -2.92 4.60 -4.18
C THR A 37 -4.09 5.59 -4.09
N LYS A 38 -4.01 6.74 -4.78
CA LYS A 38 -5.02 7.82 -4.87
C LYS A 38 -5.56 8.31 -3.51
N ASN A 39 -4.94 7.92 -2.41
CA ASN A 39 -5.40 8.19 -1.04
C ASN A 39 -4.31 8.85 -0.21
N ARG A 40 -4.77 9.57 0.82
CA ARG A 40 -3.96 10.38 1.71
C ARG A 40 -3.02 9.53 2.58
N ARG A 41 -1.89 10.12 2.94
CA ARG A 41 -0.81 9.55 3.78
C ARG A 41 -1.30 8.84 5.06
N LEU A 42 -2.36 9.35 5.70
CA LEU A 42 -2.93 8.75 6.92
C LEU A 42 -3.44 7.32 6.73
N LEU A 43 -4.11 7.03 5.61
CA LEU A 43 -4.60 5.67 5.35
C LEU A 43 -3.43 4.69 5.16
N LEU A 44 -2.38 5.14 4.46
CA LEU A 44 -1.17 4.34 4.26
C LEU A 44 -0.41 4.09 5.57
N GLN A 45 -0.40 5.06 6.49
CA GLN A 45 0.15 4.89 7.83
C GLN A 45 -0.61 3.84 8.64
N ASN A 46 -1.95 3.88 8.62
CA ASN A 46 -2.76 2.87 9.30
C ASN A 46 -2.53 1.46 8.73
N ILE A 47 -2.50 1.35 7.39
CA ILE A 47 -2.22 0.07 6.71
C ILE A 47 -0.81 -0.43 7.04
N HIS A 48 0.19 0.46 7.06
CA HIS A 48 1.56 0.12 7.42
C HIS A 48 1.65 -0.40 8.86
N ALA A 49 1.01 0.27 9.82
CA ALA A 49 0.92 -0.18 11.20
C ALA A 49 0.25 -1.56 11.31
N ASP A 50 -0.85 -1.77 10.57
CA ASP A 50 -1.56 -3.05 10.54
C ASP A 50 -0.75 -4.20 9.92
N LEU A 51 0.16 -3.88 8.99
CA LEU A 51 1.00 -4.86 8.30
C LEU A 51 2.30 -5.17 9.06
N GLY A 52 2.69 -4.33 10.04
CA GLY A 52 3.86 -4.55 10.88
C GLY A 52 5.21 -4.37 10.18
N PHE A 53 5.27 -3.55 9.13
CA PHE A 53 6.55 -3.19 8.50
C PHE A 53 7.30 -2.14 9.34
N ASP A 54 8.64 -2.18 9.37
CA ASP A 54 9.43 -1.20 10.14
C ASP A 54 9.46 0.20 9.50
N GLN A 55 9.35 0.28 8.17
CA GLN A 55 9.55 1.51 7.42
C GLN A 55 8.38 1.76 6.45
N LEU A 56 7.94 3.02 6.40
CA LEU A 56 6.96 3.50 5.44
C LEU A 56 7.58 4.65 4.65
N PHE A 57 7.60 4.50 3.33
CA PHE A 57 7.96 5.59 2.42
C PHE A 57 6.77 5.90 1.52
N THR A 58 6.26 7.12 1.62
CA THR A 58 5.16 7.61 0.77
C THR A 58 5.59 8.85 0.03
N VAL A 59 5.34 8.88 -1.27
CA VAL A 59 5.47 10.10 -2.08
C VAL A 59 4.08 10.68 -2.23
N ASP A 60 3.89 11.91 -1.75
CA ASP A 60 2.63 12.62 -1.90
C ASP A 60 2.37 12.94 -3.39
N LEU A 61 1.11 12.91 -3.79
CA LEU A 61 0.72 13.27 -5.15
C LEU A 61 0.97 14.77 -5.35
N LEU A 62 1.87 15.12 -6.28
CA LEU A 62 2.01 16.48 -6.78
C LEU A 62 0.88 16.74 -7.80
N GLY A 63 -0.31 17.10 -7.30
CA GLY A 63 -1.48 17.47 -8.12
C GLY A 63 -2.53 16.36 -8.32
N LEU A 64 -3.58 16.67 -9.10
CA LEU A 64 -4.64 15.74 -9.54
C LEU A 64 -4.32 15.18 -10.94
N SER A 65 -3.09 14.75 -11.19
CA SER A 65 -2.76 14.16 -12.48
C SER A 65 -3.22 12.71 -12.50
N GLY A 66 -4.34 12.46 -13.18
CA GLY A 66 -4.55 11.17 -13.85
C GLY A 66 -3.37 10.94 -14.79
N GLY A 67 -2.88 9.70 -14.84
CA GLY A 67 -1.87 9.30 -15.84
C GLY A 67 -2.37 9.52 -17.26
#